data_AF-A0A6J5WYN1-F1
#
_entry.id   AF-A0A6J5WYN1-F1
#
_cell.length_a   1.000
_cell.length_b   1.000
_cell.length_c   1.000
_cell.angle_alpha   90.00
_cell.angle_beta   90.00
_cell.angle_gamma   90.00
#
_symmetry.space_group_name_H-M   'P 1'
#
loop_
_entity.id
_entity.type
_entity.pdbx_description
1 polymer ?
#
loop_
_entity_poly.entity_id
_entity_poly.type
_entity_poly.pdbx_seq_one_letter_code
_entity_poly.pdbx_strand_id
1 'polypeptide(L)'
;MTEKVTVSIRESTVVRPAEESTPRGSLWLSNSDLAFTPFHTSSVYFYRPSGELNFFDQRVLKQALSKVLVPFYPMAGRFKLNDLA
;
A
#
# COMPACT_ATOMS: atom_id res chain seq x y z
N MET A 1 10.72 -33.60 -3.78
CA MET A 1 11.65 -32.63 -4.40
C MET A 1 10.90 -31.31 -4.49
N THR A 2 11.41 -30.27 -3.84
CA THR A 2 10.78 -28.94 -3.88
C THR A 2 11.21 -28.24 -5.16
N GLU A 3 10.28 -28.03 -6.10
CA GLU A 3 10.55 -27.18 -7.26
C GLU A 3 10.78 -25.74 -6.79
N LYS A 4 11.87 -25.15 -7.26
CA LYS A 4 12.22 -23.76 -6.96
C LYS A 4 11.54 -22.87 -8.00
N VAL A 5 10.64 -21.99 -7.55
CA VAL A 5 10.03 -20.97 -8.41
C VAL A 5 10.97 -19.77 -8.52
N THR A 6 11.29 -19.36 -9.74
CA THR A 6 12.07 -18.14 -10.01
C THR A 6 11.14 -16.95 -10.22
N VAL A 7 11.29 -15.90 -9.42
CA VAL A 7 10.51 -14.65 -9.51
C VAL A 7 11.45 -13.49 -9.83
N SER A 8 11.07 -12.64 -10.76
CA SER A 8 11.79 -11.39 -11.08
C SER A 8 10.88 -10.18 -10.95
N ILE A 9 11.44 -9.08 -10.42
CA ILE A 9 10.73 -7.80 -10.30
C ILE A 9 10.81 -7.09 -11.65
N ARG A 10 9.66 -6.83 -12.28
CA ARG A 10 9.59 -6.09 -13.55
C ARG A 10 9.55 -4.58 -13.35
N GLU A 11 8.85 -4.13 -12.30
CA GLU A 11 8.68 -2.71 -12.00
C GLU A 11 8.48 -2.50 -10.49
N SER A 12 8.96 -1.37 -9.99
CA SER A 12 8.66 -0.85 -8.65
C SER A 12 8.32 0.63 -8.76
N THR A 13 7.21 1.06 -8.16
CA THR A 13 6.73 2.45 -8.27
C THR A 13 6.13 2.91 -6.95
N VAL A 14 6.44 4.14 -6.53
CA VAL A 14 5.73 4.81 -5.43
C VAL A 14 4.46 5.45 -6.00
N VAL A 15 3.29 4.95 -5.58
CA VAL A 15 1.99 5.53 -5.95
C VAL A 15 1.59 6.57 -4.90
N ARG A 16 1.23 7.77 -5.36
CA ARG A 16 0.76 8.88 -4.51
C ARG A 16 -0.77 9.02 -4.59
N PRO A 17 -1.43 9.63 -3.60
CA PRO A 17 -2.84 10.01 -3.72
C PRO A 17 -3.09 10.81 -5.00
N ALA A 18 -4.25 10.59 -5.63
CA ALA A 18 -4.59 11.23 -6.91
C ALA A 18 -4.80 12.74 -6.77
N GLU A 19 -5.28 13.18 -5.61
CA GLU A 19 -5.52 14.59 -5.28
C GLU A 19 -4.43 15.12 -4.35
N GLU A 20 -3.97 16.35 -4.60
CA GLU A 20 -2.88 16.97 -3.83
C GLU A 20 -3.34 17.47 -2.44
N SER A 21 -4.65 17.66 -2.24
CA SER A 21 -5.23 18.26 -1.04
C SER A 21 -5.66 17.26 0.05
N THR A 22 -4.99 16.11 0.17
CA THR A 22 -5.21 15.25 1.35
C THR A 22 -4.81 16.00 2.63
N PRO A 23 -5.52 15.83 3.76
CA PRO A 23 -5.18 16.48 5.02
C PRO A 23 -3.69 16.34 5.35
N ARG A 24 -3.00 17.47 5.54
CA ARG A 24 -1.58 17.50 5.87
C ARG A 24 -1.41 17.61 7.37
N GLY A 25 -0.54 16.78 7.93
CA GLY A 25 -0.24 16.79 9.35
C GLY A 25 0.07 15.41 9.88
N SER A 26 0.03 15.31 11.21
CA SER A 26 0.30 14.07 11.94
C SER A 26 -1.00 13.53 12.47
N LEU A 27 -1.22 12.23 12.31
CA LEU A 27 -2.32 11.55 12.98
C LEU A 27 -1.80 10.99 14.30
N TRP A 28 -2.45 11.33 15.40
CA TRP A 28 -2.10 10.78 16.71
C TRP A 28 -2.52 9.31 16.77
N LEU A 29 -1.65 8.46 17.30
CA LEU A 29 -1.90 7.03 17.49
C LEU A 29 -2.22 6.75 18.95
N SER A 30 -3.29 6.00 19.19
CA SER A 30 -3.70 5.60 20.52
C SER A 30 -2.83 4.47 21.08
N ASN A 31 -2.95 4.21 22.39
CA ASN A 31 -2.27 3.06 23.01
C ASN A 31 -2.61 1.72 22.32
N SER A 32 -3.83 1.58 21.80
CA SER A 32 -4.25 0.39 21.06
C SER A 32 -3.60 0.30 19.67
N ASP A 33 -3.37 1.44 19.01
CA ASP A 33 -2.65 1.47 17.72
C ASP A 33 -1.16 1.15 17.91
N LEU A 34 -0.58 1.58 19.03
CA LEU A 34 0.82 1.34 19.40
C LEU A 34 1.08 -0.04 20.01
N ALA A 35 0.03 -0.79 20.35
CA ALA A 35 0.16 -2.13 20.91
C ALA A 35 0.74 -3.14 19.90
N PHE A 36 0.61 -2.85 18.60
CA PHE A 36 1.14 -3.68 17.52
C PHE A 36 2.57 -3.31 17.18
N THR A 37 3.35 -4.32 16.79
CA THR A 37 4.70 -4.13 16.30
C THR A 37 4.71 -3.35 14.97
N PRO A 38 5.67 -2.41 14.77
CA PRO A 38 5.73 -1.54 13.60
C PRO A 38 6.34 -2.25 12.37
N PHE A 39 5.81 -3.42 12.01
CA PHE A 39 6.20 -4.16 10.81
C PHE A 39 5.00 -4.33 9.87
N HIS A 40 5.27 -4.54 8.58
CA HIS A 40 4.21 -4.80 7.61
C HIS A 40 3.56 -6.16 7.85
N THR A 41 2.23 -6.17 8.03
CA THR A 41 1.45 -7.42 8.04
C THR A 41 1.38 -7.98 6.61
N SER A 42 2.13 -9.06 6.36
CA SER A 42 2.17 -9.70 5.05
C SER A 42 0.92 -10.56 4.79
N SER A 43 0.33 -10.43 3.60
CA SER A 43 -0.77 -11.28 3.12
C SER A 43 -0.64 -11.48 1.60
N VAL A 44 -1.00 -12.67 1.11
CA VAL A 44 -0.90 -13.02 -0.32
C VAL A 44 -2.27 -13.47 -0.82
N TYR A 45 -2.71 -12.91 -1.95
CA TYR A 45 -3.99 -13.22 -2.59
C TYR A 45 -3.76 -13.86 -3.95
N PHE A 46 -4.44 -14.98 -4.21
CA PHE A 46 -4.37 -15.71 -5.47
C PHE A 46 -5.67 -15.55 -6.26
N TYR A 47 -5.55 -15.27 -7.55
CA TYR A 47 -6.67 -15.11 -8.47
C TYR A 47 -6.48 -16.02 -9.67
N ARG A 48 -7.54 -16.65 -10.14
CA ARG A 48 -7.51 -17.40 -11.41
C ARG A 48 -7.59 -16.41 -12.58
N PRO A 49 -6.90 -16.67 -13.70
CA PRO A 49 -7.03 -15.85 -14.91
C PRO A 49 -8.49 -15.78 -15.36
N SER A 50 -8.97 -14.58 -15.69
CA SER A 50 -10.34 -14.38 -16.17
C SER A 50 -10.54 -14.63 -17.67
N GLY A 51 -9.45 -14.76 -18.43
CA GLY A 51 -9.48 -14.82 -19.91
C GLY A 51 -9.47 -13.45 -20.59
N GLU A 52 -9.57 -12.37 -19.83
CA GLU A 52 -9.55 -10.99 -20.34
C GLU A 52 -8.12 -10.53 -20.64
N LEU A 53 -7.94 -9.74 -21.71
CA LEU A 53 -6.64 -9.20 -22.11
C LEU A 53 -6.04 -8.22 -21.08
N ASN A 54 -6.87 -7.61 -20.24
CA ASN A 54 -6.49 -6.63 -19.23
C ASN A 54 -6.45 -7.21 -17.81
N PHE A 55 -6.43 -8.55 -17.66
CA PHE A 55 -6.33 -9.19 -16.35
C PHE A 55 -5.08 -8.70 -15.59
N PHE A 56 -5.30 -8.02 -14.47
CA PHE A 56 -4.24 -7.35 -13.66
C PHE A 56 -3.44 -6.28 -14.43
N ASP A 57 -4.10 -5.47 -15.28
CA ASP A 57 -3.45 -4.30 -15.88
C ASP A 57 -2.86 -3.36 -14.81
N GLN A 58 -1.53 -3.23 -14.82
CA GLN A 58 -0.77 -2.44 -13.86
C GLN A 58 -1.19 -0.96 -13.81
N ARG A 59 -1.64 -0.38 -14.93
CA ARG A 59 -2.07 1.03 -15.00
C ARG A 59 -3.38 1.20 -14.26
N VAL A 60 -4.32 0.28 -14.47
CA VAL A 60 -5.62 0.27 -13.78
C VAL A 60 -5.41 0.11 -12.28
N LEU A 61 -4.55 -0.82 -11.86
CA LEU A 61 -4.25 -1.04 -10.44
C LEU A 61 -3.62 0.19 -9.78
N LYS A 62 -2.62 0.82 -10.42
CA LYS A 62 -1.98 2.04 -9.90
C LYS A 62 -2.95 3.21 -9.82
N GLN A 63 -3.80 3.40 -10.83
CA GLN A 63 -4.82 4.45 -10.84
C GLN A 63 -5.89 4.23 -9.76
N ALA A 64 -6.36 3.00 -9.59
CA ALA A 64 -7.31 2.65 -8.53
C ALA A 64 -6.70 2.89 -7.14
N LEU A 65 -5.46 2.44 -6.91
CA LEU A 65 -4.74 2.69 -5.65
C LEU A 65 -4.58 4.19 -5.39
N SER A 66 -4.15 4.96 -6.38
CA SER A 66 -3.99 6.42 -6.27
C SER A 66 -5.30 7.12 -5.86
N LYS A 67 -6.45 6.70 -6.41
CA LYS A 67 -7.77 7.24 -6.04
C LYS A 67 -8.17 6.85 -4.62
N VAL A 68 -7.99 5.59 -4.21
CA VAL A 68 -8.37 5.12 -2.87
C VAL A 68 -7.49 5.74 -1.78
N LEU A 69 -6.24 6.07 -2.09
CA LEU A 69 -5.36 6.77 -1.16
C LEU A 69 -5.83 8.20 -0.82
N VAL A 70 -6.82 8.78 -1.51
CA VAL A 70 -7.38 10.10 -1.14
C VAL A 70 -8.21 10.00 0.16
N PRO A 71 -9.29 9.20 0.24
CA PRO A 71 -10.02 9.03 1.50
C PRO A 71 -9.22 8.26 2.56
N PHE A 72 -8.30 7.37 2.15
CA PHE A 72 -7.41 6.62 3.05
C PHE A 72 -6.01 7.23 3.15
N TYR A 73 -5.91 8.56 3.18
CA TYR A 73 -4.65 9.30 3.15
C TYR A 73 -3.60 8.88 4.20
N PRO A 74 -3.93 8.40 5.42
CA PRO A 74 -2.90 7.96 6.36
C PRO A 74 -2.03 6.81 5.80
N MET A 75 -2.57 5.98 4.89
CA MET A 75 -1.84 4.88 4.26
C MET A 75 -0.74 5.37 3.31
N ALA A 76 -0.82 6.61 2.82
CA ALA A 76 0.25 7.24 2.03
C ALA A 76 1.33 7.92 2.89
N GLY A 77 1.11 8.01 4.21
CA GLY A 77 1.97 8.71 5.16
C GLY A 77 3.23 7.94 5.56
N ARG A 78 3.90 8.42 6.62
CA ARG A 78 5.08 7.80 7.23
C ARG A 78 4.96 7.88 8.75
N PHE A 79 5.48 6.87 9.43
CA PHE A 79 5.67 6.95 10.89
C PHE A 79 6.72 8.00 11.22
N LYS A 80 6.47 8.73 12.31
CA LYS A 80 7.43 9.63 12.93
C LYS A 80 7.23 9.59 14.44
N LEU A 81 8.31 9.80 15.18
CA LEU A 81 8.21 10.09 16.61
C LEU A 81 7.76 11.55 16.75
N ASN A 82 6.89 11.84 17.72
CA ASN A 82 6.59 13.22 18.05
C ASN A 82 7.80 13.84 18.74
N ASP A 83 8.03 15.13 18.49
CA ASP A 83 9.05 15.87 19.23
C ASP A 83 8.69 15.83 20.72
N LEU A 84 9.66 15.47 21.57
CA LEU A 84 9.52 15.59 23.01
C LEU A 84 9.51 17.10 23.32
N ALA A 85 8.40 17.60 23.83
CA ALA A 85 8.35 18.91 24.47
C ALA A 85 9.22 18.89 25.73
#